data_AF-A0A7G6XH20-F1
#
_entry.id   AF-A0A7G6XH20-F1
#
_cell.length_a   1.000
_cell.length_b   1.000
_cell.length_c   1.000
_cell.angle_alpha   90.00
_cell.angle_beta   90.00
_cell.angle_gamma   90.00
#
_symmetry.space_group_name_H-M   'P 1'
#
loop_
_entity.id
_entity.type
_entity.pdbx_description
1 polymer ?
#
loop_
_entity_poly.entity_id
_entity_poly.type
_entity_poly.pdbx_seq_one_letter_code
_entity_poly.pdbx_strand_id
1 'polypeptide(L)'
;MITDPELDGVGESGRTGERAEQAEELAPRGRADGAAGARRPLLWALGGAVIASALWAGGLYAFGDRLAAPGISYRATENLCEDFRARALEKIAGDLHRYEPMNQQNDHPAVRGATCALRNGETQSTLTVRVRVDLHRKTDPGPEFDVPSLWLAADLGKGRTESVRGLGERAVVFATRGDSTIQLRVLDGGAVFTLETYGNGMGGTTPADSAAIRAAMVQDARELLATLKK
;
A
#
# COMPACT_ATOMS: atom_id res chain seq x y z
N MET A 1 56.16 20.15 6.24
CA MET A 1 55.86 18.94 5.44
C MET A 1 54.39 18.67 5.64
N ILE A 2 53.49 18.86 4.68
CA ILE A 2 53.58 18.86 3.22
C ILE A 2 52.71 20.01 2.69
N THR A 3 53.24 20.72 1.72
CA THR A 3 52.60 21.70 0.85
C THR A 3 51.51 21.03 0.00
N ASP A 4 50.30 21.60 0.01
CA ASP A 4 49.24 21.29 -0.94
C ASP A 4 49.69 21.62 -2.38
N PRO A 5 49.58 20.67 -3.33
CA PRO A 5 49.76 20.95 -4.74
C PRO A 5 48.45 21.42 -5.39
N GLU A 6 48.62 22.36 -6.31
CA GLU A 6 47.62 23.03 -7.13
C GLU A 6 46.58 22.10 -7.79
N LEU A 7 45.36 22.63 -7.87
CA LEU A 7 44.19 22.09 -8.57
C LEU A 7 44.40 22.04 -10.09
N ASP A 8 44.54 20.83 -10.62
CA ASP A 8 44.28 20.54 -12.04
C ASP A 8 43.43 19.27 -12.14
N GLY A 9 42.16 19.45 -12.48
CA GLY A 9 41.20 18.35 -12.50
C GLY A 9 39.80 18.80 -12.89
N VAL A 10 39.71 19.39 -14.08
CA VAL A 10 38.49 19.68 -14.84
C VAL A 10 37.50 18.51 -14.74
N GLY A 11 36.45 18.71 -13.95
CA GLY A 11 35.25 17.88 -13.91
C GLY A 11 34.05 18.73 -14.35
N GLU A 12 34.15 19.28 -15.56
CA GLU A 12 33.14 20.15 -16.17
C GLU A 12 31.73 19.53 -16.12
N SER A 13 30.86 20.26 -15.42
CA SER A 13 29.43 20.35 -15.65
C SER A 13 29.12 20.47 -17.15
N GLY A 14 28.56 19.42 -17.77
CA GLY A 14 28.22 19.50 -19.20
C GLY A 14 27.43 18.34 -19.82
N ARG A 15 27.09 17.25 -19.10
CA ARG A 15 26.51 16.04 -19.75
C ARG A 15 24.99 16.02 -19.98
N THR A 16 24.32 17.16 -19.89
CA THR A 16 22.95 17.34 -20.40
C THR A 16 22.86 18.26 -21.62
N GLY A 17 23.94 18.99 -21.95
CA GLY A 17 24.03 19.82 -23.16
C GLY A 17 24.43 19.02 -24.40
N GLU A 18 25.46 18.18 -24.29
CA GLU A 18 26.04 17.49 -25.46
C GLU A 18 25.10 16.48 -26.13
N ARG A 19 24.12 15.90 -25.43
CA ARG A 19 23.15 14.98 -26.04
C ARG A 19 22.07 15.71 -26.84
N ALA A 20 21.78 16.96 -26.46
CA ALA A 20 20.92 17.83 -27.26
C ALA A 20 21.68 18.34 -28.49
N GLU A 21 22.97 18.67 -28.35
CA GLU A 21 23.81 19.12 -29.47
C GLU A 21 24.10 18.02 -30.50
N GLN A 22 24.32 16.77 -30.07
CA GLN A 22 24.52 15.65 -31.01
C GLN A 22 23.25 15.25 -31.78
N ALA A 23 22.06 15.50 -31.21
CA ALA A 23 20.81 15.31 -31.94
C ALA A 23 20.57 16.43 -32.98
N GLU A 24 21.19 17.59 -32.79
CA GLU A 24 21.10 18.73 -33.70
C GLU A 24 22.11 18.64 -34.86
N GLU A 25 23.26 17.97 -34.64
CA GLU A 25 24.32 17.82 -35.66
C GLU A 25 24.01 16.79 -36.77
N LEU A 26 23.02 15.90 -36.59
CA LEU A 26 22.57 14.96 -37.63
C LEU A 26 21.49 15.53 -38.56
N ALA A 27 21.15 16.82 -38.44
CA ALA A 27 20.30 17.49 -39.41
C ALA A 27 21.06 17.68 -40.74
N PRO A 28 20.56 17.18 -41.88
CA PRO A 28 21.21 17.41 -43.16
C PRO A 28 21.21 18.92 -43.45
N ARG A 29 22.40 19.54 -43.47
CA ARG A 29 22.62 20.90 -43.98
C ARG A 29 22.40 20.91 -45.49
N GLY A 30 21.14 20.95 -45.91
CA GLY A 30 20.70 21.19 -47.28
C GLY A 30 20.26 22.63 -47.48
N ARG A 31 21.15 23.41 -48.12
CA ARG A 31 20.94 24.65 -48.89
C ARG A 31 19.70 25.51 -48.59
N ALA A 32 19.99 26.78 -48.28
CA ALA A 32 19.11 27.89 -48.54
C ALA A 32 18.74 27.93 -50.04
N ASP A 33 17.48 27.66 -50.37
CA ASP A 33 16.78 28.11 -51.57
C ASP A 33 15.26 28.03 -51.33
N GLY A 34 14.57 29.17 -51.38
CA GLY A 34 13.11 29.25 -51.54
C GLY A 34 12.27 29.41 -50.26
N ALA A 35 11.94 30.66 -49.94
CA ALA A 35 11.01 31.10 -48.90
C ALA A 35 9.51 30.75 -49.15
N ALA A 36 9.18 29.58 -49.70
CA ALA A 36 7.81 29.18 -50.01
C ALA A 36 7.36 27.79 -49.48
N GLY A 37 8.24 27.02 -48.82
CA GLY A 37 7.95 25.62 -48.43
C GLY A 37 7.77 25.32 -46.94
N ALA A 38 8.25 26.18 -46.04
CA ALA A 38 8.39 25.88 -44.61
C ALA A 38 7.07 25.72 -43.82
N ARG A 39 5.93 26.10 -44.41
CA ARG A 39 4.62 25.97 -43.75
C ARG A 39 4.11 24.52 -43.70
N ARG A 40 4.45 23.71 -44.70
CA ARG A 40 3.94 22.32 -44.81
C ARG A 40 4.47 21.37 -43.73
N PRO A 41 5.78 21.33 -43.40
CA PRO A 41 6.26 20.47 -42.31
C PRO A 41 5.78 20.93 -40.94
N LEU A 42 5.66 22.26 -40.73
CA LEU A 42 5.15 22.83 -39.48
C LEU A 42 3.67 22.47 -39.23
N LEU A 43 2.84 22.50 -40.29
CA LEU A 43 1.44 22.10 -40.23
C LEU A 43 1.28 20.60 -39.92
N TRP A 44 2.18 19.75 -40.43
CA TRP A 44 2.19 18.33 -40.12
C TRP A 44 2.57 18.04 -38.67
N ALA A 45 3.58 18.75 -38.14
CA ALA A 45 3.97 18.65 -36.73
C ALA A 45 2.84 19.12 -35.79
N LEU A 46 2.20 20.25 -36.10
CA LEU A 46 1.02 20.74 -35.37
C LEU A 46 -0.16 19.76 -35.45
N GLY A 47 -0.44 19.22 -36.63
CA GLY A 47 -1.47 18.19 -36.80
C GLY A 47 -1.20 16.95 -35.95
N GLY A 48 0.06 16.48 -35.95
CA GLY A 48 0.49 15.37 -35.10
C GLY A 48 0.33 15.67 -33.61
N ALA A 49 0.73 16.86 -33.17
CA ALA A 49 0.58 17.28 -31.78
C ALA A 49 -0.90 17.34 -31.34
N VAL A 50 -1.78 17.87 -32.19
CA VAL A 50 -3.22 17.94 -31.91
C VAL A 50 -3.84 16.55 -31.83
N ILE A 51 -3.53 15.67 -32.79
CA ILE A 51 -4.03 14.29 -32.77
C ILE A 51 -3.53 13.54 -31.54
N ALA A 52 -2.24 13.65 -31.22
CA ALA A 52 -1.68 13.05 -30.01
C ALA A 52 -2.38 13.56 -28.75
N SER A 53 -2.62 14.87 -28.66
CA SER A 53 -3.31 15.50 -27.52
C SER A 53 -4.75 15.02 -27.39
N ALA A 54 -5.46 14.90 -28.52
CA ALA A 54 -6.82 14.38 -28.57
C ALA A 54 -6.88 12.90 -28.15
N LEU A 55 -5.90 12.08 -28.55
CA LEU A 55 -5.80 10.67 -28.14
C LEU A 55 -5.52 10.53 -26.64
N TRP A 56 -4.59 11.32 -26.09
CA TRP A 56 -4.33 11.34 -24.65
C TRP A 56 -5.53 11.82 -23.84
N ALA A 57 -6.17 12.91 -24.26
CA ALA A 57 -7.38 13.43 -23.61
C ALA A 57 -8.54 12.44 -23.69
N GLY A 58 -8.75 11.82 -24.86
CA GLY A 58 -9.77 10.79 -25.07
C GLY A 58 -9.51 9.54 -24.22
N GLY A 59 -8.25 9.11 -24.11
CA GLY A 59 -7.84 8.03 -23.22
C GLY A 59 -8.10 8.35 -21.75
N LEU A 60 -7.64 9.51 -21.26
CA LEU A 60 -7.88 9.97 -19.90
C LEU A 60 -9.37 10.07 -19.57
N TYR A 61 -10.19 10.56 -20.51
CA TYR A 61 -11.63 10.65 -20.32
C TYR A 61 -12.29 9.26 -20.28
N ALA A 62 -11.92 8.35 -21.19
CA ALA A 62 -12.50 7.01 -21.25
C ALA A 62 -12.09 6.12 -20.07
N PHE A 63 -10.88 6.31 -19.52
CA PHE A 63 -10.36 5.50 -18.41
C PHE A 63 -10.37 6.22 -17.06
N GLY A 64 -10.73 7.49 -17.01
CA GLY A 64 -10.75 8.31 -15.79
C GLY A 64 -11.66 7.74 -14.70
N ASP A 65 -12.81 7.17 -15.07
CA ASP A 65 -13.73 6.54 -14.11
C ASP A 65 -13.18 5.23 -13.54
N ARG A 66 -12.29 4.54 -14.26
CA ARG A 66 -11.56 3.37 -13.69
C ARG A 66 -10.44 3.80 -12.73
N LEU A 67 -10.03 5.06 -12.80
CA LEU A 67 -9.14 5.69 -11.82
C LEU A 67 -9.94 6.34 -10.68
N ALA A 68 -11.27 6.39 -10.76
CA ALA A 68 -12.10 6.98 -9.73
C ALA A 68 -12.07 6.13 -8.46
N ALA A 69 -12.23 6.81 -7.32
CA ALA A 69 -12.17 6.18 -6.02
C ALA A 69 -13.18 5.04 -5.88
N PRO A 70 -12.80 3.92 -5.25
CA PRO A 70 -13.73 2.82 -5.02
C PRO A 70 -14.89 3.27 -4.14
N GLY A 71 -16.10 2.78 -4.45
CA GLY A 71 -17.26 3.00 -3.59
C GLY A 71 -17.06 2.33 -2.23
N ILE A 72 -17.16 3.09 -1.14
CA ILE A 72 -16.92 2.57 0.22
C ILE A 72 -18.19 1.91 0.77
N SER A 73 -18.13 0.59 0.90
CA SER A 73 -19.23 -0.24 1.42
C SER A 73 -19.34 -0.28 2.96
N TYR A 74 -18.42 0.37 3.66
CA TYR A 74 -18.28 0.31 5.11
C TYR A 74 -18.50 1.67 5.77
N ARG A 75 -19.09 1.67 6.98
CA ARG A 75 -19.19 2.91 7.78
C ARG A 75 -17.83 3.25 8.38
N ALA A 76 -17.61 4.54 8.62
CA ALA A 76 -16.49 4.96 9.45
C ALA A 76 -16.78 4.62 10.91
N THR A 77 -15.91 3.84 11.53
CA THR A 77 -15.96 3.58 12.97
C THR A 77 -15.64 4.85 13.76
N GLU A 78 -16.32 5.05 14.89
CA GLU A 78 -15.98 6.07 15.89
C GLU A 78 -15.14 5.50 17.03
N ASN A 79 -15.25 4.20 17.30
CA ASN A 79 -14.39 3.50 18.24
C ASN A 79 -14.16 2.05 17.77
N LEU A 80 -13.00 1.80 17.16
CA LEU A 80 -12.72 0.48 16.58
C LEU A 80 -12.61 -0.61 17.66
N CYS A 81 -12.21 -0.25 18.88
CA CYS A 81 -12.16 -1.21 19.98
C CYS A 81 -13.55 -1.61 20.50
N GLU A 82 -14.60 -0.81 20.26
CA GLU A 82 -15.98 -1.19 20.60
C GLU A 82 -16.63 -2.05 19.52
N ASP A 83 -16.31 -1.76 18.25
CA ASP A 83 -16.77 -2.53 17.09
C ASP A 83 -16.06 -3.89 16.99
N PHE A 84 -14.79 -3.97 17.38
CA PHE A 84 -13.99 -5.20 17.33
C PHE A 84 -14.03 -5.98 18.65
N ARG A 85 -14.89 -7.00 18.72
CA ARG A 85 -15.08 -7.79 19.95
C ARG A 85 -14.03 -8.89 20.20
N ALA A 86 -13.24 -9.26 19.21
CA ALA A 86 -12.19 -10.29 19.31
C ALA A 86 -12.65 -11.63 19.93
N ARG A 87 -13.92 -12.03 19.77
CA ARG A 87 -14.54 -13.12 20.54
C ARG A 87 -13.84 -14.47 20.34
N ALA A 88 -13.36 -14.76 19.14
CA ALA A 88 -12.66 -16.00 18.85
C ALA A 88 -11.24 -15.98 19.43
N LEU A 89 -10.54 -14.85 19.34
CA LEU A 89 -9.21 -14.67 19.93
C LEU A 89 -9.24 -14.68 21.46
N GLU A 90 -10.26 -14.09 22.08
CA GLU A 90 -10.44 -14.11 23.54
C GLU A 90 -10.65 -15.51 24.11
N LYS A 91 -11.28 -16.42 23.34
CA LYS A 91 -11.40 -17.83 23.74
C LYS A 91 -10.05 -18.54 23.84
N ILE A 92 -9.04 -18.06 23.12
CA ILE A 92 -7.69 -18.63 23.10
C ILE A 92 -6.83 -17.97 24.17
N ALA A 93 -6.86 -16.64 24.25
CA ALA A 93 -5.88 -15.85 25.01
C ALA A 93 -6.42 -15.21 26.29
N GLY A 94 -7.71 -15.41 26.60
CA GLY A 94 -8.42 -14.73 27.67
C GLY A 94 -8.91 -13.33 27.26
N ASP A 95 -9.40 -12.58 28.24
CA ASP A 95 -9.98 -11.24 28.04
C ASP A 95 -8.92 -10.24 27.53
N LEU A 96 -9.04 -9.89 26.24
CA LEU A 96 -8.13 -8.98 25.53
C LEU A 96 -8.48 -7.51 25.76
N HIS A 97 -9.71 -7.23 26.22
CA HIS A 97 -10.21 -5.88 26.48
C HIS A 97 -9.94 -5.41 27.91
N ARG A 98 -9.54 -6.33 28.80
CA ARG A 98 -9.26 -6.03 30.21
C ARG A 98 -8.23 -4.93 30.43
N TYR A 99 -7.16 -4.92 29.64
CA TYR A 99 -6.00 -4.07 29.88
C TYR A 99 -5.96 -2.91 28.88
N GLU A 100 -6.67 -1.83 29.23
CA GLU A 100 -6.73 -0.53 28.57
C GLU A 100 -6.69 -0.60 27.02
N PRO A 101 -7.84 -0.90 26.38
CA PRO A 101 -7.97 -0.88 24.93
C PRO A 101 -7.58 0.49 24.37
N MET A 102 -6.63 0.51 23.44
CA MET A 102 -6.16 1.73 22.82
C MET A 102 -6.81 1.91 21.45
N ASN A 103 -7.71 2.90 21.33
CA ASN A 103 -8.29 3.31 20.05
C ASN A 103 -7.61 4.58 19.53
N GLN A 104 -7.25 4.60 18.26
CA GLN A 104 -6.74 5.77 17.54
C GLN A 104 -7.42 5.90 16.18
N GLN A 105 -7.63 7.14 15.74
CA GLN A 105 -8.27 7.44 14.46
C GLN A 105 -7.51 8.53 13.71
N ASN A 106 -7.58 8.47 12.39
CA ASN A 106 -7.07 9.48 11.49
C ASN A 106 -8.11 9.76 10.39
N ASP A 107 -8.59 10.99 10.31
CA ASP A 107 -9.59 11.41 9.31
C ASP A 107 -8.95 12.17 8.16
N HIS A 108 -8.07 11.49 7.40
CA HIS A 108 -7.48 12.09 6.22
C HIS A 108 -8.44 11.99 5.01
N PRO A 109 -8.52 13.01 4.13
CA PRO A 109 -9.45 13.00 3.01
C PRO A 109 -9.22 11.87 1.99
N ALA A 110 -8.00 11.35 1.89
CA ALA A 110 -7.67 10.25 0.97
C ALA A 110 -7.97 8.86 1.57
N VAL A 111 -7.66 8.69 2.85
CA VAL A 111 -7.82 7.42 3.58
C VAL A 111 -8.22 7.77 5.00
N ARG A 112 -9.37 7.29 5.45
CA ARG A 112 -9.73 7.37 6.87
C ARG A 112 -9.31 6.09 7.56
N GLY A 113 -8.42 6.20 8.54
CA GLY A 113 -7.88 5.09 9.29
C GLY A 113 -8.44 5.03 10.70
N ALA A 114 -8.64 3.82 11.21
CA ALA A 114 -8.85 3.57 12.64
C ALA A 114 -7.98 2.39 13.06
N THR A 115 -7.42 2.43 14.28
CA THR A 115 -6.62 1.35 14.84
C THR A 115 -7.06 1.08 16.28
N CYS A 116 -7.21 -0.19 16.61
CA CYS A 116 -7.39 -0.68 17.96
C CYS A 116 -6.20 -1.57 18.34
N ALA A 117 -5.68 -1.42 19.55
CA ALA A 117 -4.74 -2.37 20.13
C ALA A 117 -5.29 -2.95 21.44
N LEU A 118 -5.30 -4.28 21.51
CA LEU A 118 -5.74 -5.09 22.63
C LEU A 118 -4.60 -5.95 23.15
N ARG A 119 -4.58 -6.23 24.46
CA ARG A 119 -3.52 -7.01 25.10
C ARG A 119 -4.07 -7.81 26.26
N ASN A 120 -3.55 -9.00 26.51
CA ASN A 120 -3.99 -9.86 27.60
C ASN A 120 -3.13 -9.78 28.87
N GLY A 121 -2.22 -8.81 28.95
CA GLY A 121 -1.42 -8.55 30.15
C GLY A 121 -1.05 -7.07 30.29
N GLU A 122 -0.93 -6.61 31.53
CA GLU A 122 -0.65 -5.22 31.90
C GLU A 122 0.79 -4.81 31.57
N THR A 123 1.78 -5.51 32.16
CA THR A 123 3.22 -5.20 31.97
C THR A 123 3.87 -6.09 30.92
N GLN A 124 3.50 -7.37 30.86
CA GLN A 124 3.94 -8.32 29.85
C GLN A 124 2.72 -9.00 29.25
N SER A 125 2.52 -8.80 27.95
CA SER A 125 1.44 -9.42 27.19
C SER A 125 1.94 -10.70 26.54
N THR A 126 1.20 -11.79 26.71
CA THR A 126 1.50 -13.04 26.00
C THR A 126 0.96 -12.99 24.57
N LEU A 127 -0.15 -12.26 24.36
CA LEU A 127 -0.76 -11.98 23.06
C LEU A 127 -1.21 -10.52 22.97
N THR A 128 -0.67 -9.81 21.99
CA THR A 128 -1.15 -8.48 21.57
C THR A 128 -1.85 -8.62 20.23
N VAL A 129 -3.03 -8.01 20.13
CA VAL A 129 -3.81 -7.96 18.89
C VAL A 129 -3.92 -6.50 18.47
N ARG A 130 -3.52 -6.19 17.24
CA ARG A 130 -3.70 -4.89 16.61
C ARG A 130 -4.62 -5.04 15.42
N VAL A 131 -5.70 -4.26 15.41
CA VAL A 131 -6.63 -4.20 14.28
C VAL A 131 -6.57 -2.81 13.68
N ARG A 132 -6.51 -2.73 12.36
CA ARG A 132 -6.59 -1.49 11.59
C ARG A 132 -7.64 -1.61 10.51
N VAL A 133 -8.41 -0.54 10.33
CA VAL A 133 -9.35 -0.39 9.22
C VAL A 133 -8.99 0.87 8.47
N ASP A 134 -8.65 0.72 7.19
CA ASP A 134 -8.31 1.82 6.28
C ASP A 134 -9.41 1.93 5.21
N LEU A 135 -10.18 3.01 5.25
CA LEU A 135 -11.23 3.31 4.28
C LEU A 135 -10.66 4.20 3.16
N HIS A 136 -10.47 3.62 1.98
CA HIS A 136 -9.85 4.30 0.85
C HIS A 136 -10.87 5.12 0.07
N ARG A 137 -10.82 6.45 0.25
CA ARG A 137 -11.76 7.42 -0.33
C ARG A 137 -11.33 8.01 -1.67
N LYS A 138 -10.03 7.89 -2.01
CA LYS A 138 -9.46 8.50 -3.23
C LYS A 138 -8.70 7.54 -4.14
N THR A 139 -8.13 6.47 -3.59
CA THR A 139 -7.21 5.59 -4.33
C THR A 139 -7.59 4.14 -4.09
N ASP A 140 -7.64 3.33 -5.16
CA ASP A 140 -7.83 1.89 -5.02
C ASP A 140 -6.60 1.22 -4.34
N PRO A 141 -6.75 0.54 -3.19
CA PRO A 141 -5.67 -0.22 -2.56
C PRO A 141 -5.34 -1.55 -3.24
N GLY A 142 -6.18 -2.02 -4.17
CA GLY A 142 -6.05 -3.33 -4.82
C GLY A 142 -4.67 -3.66 -5.42
N PRO A 143 -3.98 -2.71 -6.10
CA PRO A 143 -2.66 -2.95 -6.67
C PRO A 143 -1.55 -3.24 -5.65
N GLU A 144 -1.65 -2.71 -4.43
CA GLU A 144 -0.63 -2.85 -3.39
C GLU A 144 -1.03 -3.84 -2.28
N PHE A 145 -2.24 -4.41 -2.37
CA PHE A 145 -2.84 -5.16 -1.28
C PHE A 145 -2.07 -6.44 -0.87
N ASP A 146 -1.50 -7.18 -1.83
CA ASP A 146 -0.78 -8.43 -1.52
C ASP A 146 0.71 -8.20 -1.19
N VAL A 147 1.16 -6.95 -1.18
CA VAL A 147 2.55 -6.59 -0.87
C VAL A 147 2.68 -6.37 0.64
N PRO A 148 3.51 -7.15 1.35
CA PRO A 148 3.77 -6.90 2.77
C PRO A 148 4.54 -5.59 2.97
N SER A 149 4.42 -4.98 4.16
CA SER A 149 5.23 -3.81 4.50
C SER A 149 6.73 -4.15 4.49
N LEU A 150 7.61 -3.18 4.30
CA LEU A 150 9.05 -3.43 4.23
C LEU A 150 9.60 -4.09 5.50
N TRP A 151 9.10 -3.68 6.68
CA TRP A 151 9.43 -4.29 7.96
C TRP A 151 8.98 -5.75 8.02
N LEU A 152 7.72 -6.02 7.65
CA LEU A 152 7.20 -7.37 7.62
C LEU A 152 7.92 -8.22 6.58
N ALA A 153 8.25 -7.67 5.41
CA ALA A 153 9.01 -8.35 4.36
C ALA A 153 10.41 -8.77 4.82
N ALA A 154 11.09 -7.94 5.63
CA ALA A 154 12.39 -8.28 6.22
C ALA A 154 12.26 -9.47 7.18
N ASP A 155 11.23 -9.50 8.02
CA ASP A 155 10.96 -10.60 8.96
C ASP A 155 10.37 -11.85 8.26
N LEU A 156 9.70 -11.65 7.13
CA LEU A 156 9.17 -12.68 6.24
C LEU A 156 10.25 -13.35 5.39
N GLY A 157 11.56 -13.07 5.54
CA GLY A 157 12.61 -13.70 4.72
C GLY A 157 12.55 -15.24 4.62
N LYS A 158 11.78 -15.91 5.49
CA LYS A 158 11.32 -17.32 5.40
C LYS A 158 9.84 -17.54 5.81
N GLY A 159 9.03 -16.48 5.81
CA GLY A 159 7.62 -16.49 6.18
C GLY A 159 6.72 -17.03 5.08
N ARG A 160 5.40 -17.08 5.35
CA ARG A 160 4.40 -17.58 4.41
C ARG A 160 3.39 -16.50 4.06
N THR A 161 2.98 -16.47 2.80
CA THR A 161 1.84 -15.72 2.30
C THR A 161 0.81 -16.71 1.78
N GLU A 162 -0.40 -16.70 2.36
CA GLU A 162 -1.46 -17.64 2.03
C GLU A 162 -2.76 -16.89 1.74
N SER A 163 -3.45 -17.24 0.64
CA SER A 163 -4.75 -16.66 0.30
C SER A 163 -5.86 -17.29 1.16
N VAL A 164 -6.75 -16.48 1.73
CA VAL A 164 -7.92 -16.94 2.47
C VAL A 164 -9.16 -16.80 1.58
N ARG A 165 -9.88 -17.91 1.36
CA ARG A 165 -11.12 -17.91 0.56
C ARG A 165 -12.32 -17.58 1.44
N GLY A 166 -13.30 -16.88 0.87
CA GLY A 166 -14.59 -16.60 1.53
C GLY A 166 -14.50 -15.55 2.64
N LEU A 167 -13.57 -14.60 2.52
CA LEU A 167 -13.43 -13.45 3.40
C LEU A 167 -13.11 -12.21 2.56
N GLY A 168 -14.07 -11.30 2.46
CA GLY A 168 -13.99 -10.14 1.56
C GLY A 168 -13.87 -10.52 0.09
N GLU A 169 -13.42 -9.58 -0.73
CA GLU A 169 -13.08 -9.79 -2.14
C GLU A 169 -11.74 -10.53 -2.26
N ARG A 170 -10.76 -10.13 -1.43
CA ARG A 170 -9.43 -10.75 -1.34
C ARG A 170 -8.97 -10.77 0.11
N ALA A 171 -8.34 -11.85 0.53
CA ALA A 171 -7.73 -11.93 1.84
C ALA A 171 -6.42 -12.72 1.78
N VAL A 172 -5.42 -12.23 2.52
CA VAL A 172 -4.09 -12.81 2.59
C VAL A 172 -3.60 -12.85 4.03
N VAL A 173 -2.91 -13.93 4.39
CA VAL A 173 -2.23 -14.07 5.67
C VAL A 173 -0.72 -14.05 5.44
N PHE A 174 -0.04 -13.19 6.19
CA PHE A 174 1.40 -13.15 6.33
C PHE A 174 1.78 -13.73 7.68
N ALA A 175 2.76 -14.63 7.73
CA ALA A 175 3.28 -15.13 9.00
C ALA A 175 4.81 -15.17 8.97
N THR A 176 5.43 -14.59 10.00
CA THR A 176 6.88 -14.61 10.19
C THR A 176 7.37 -16.02 10.54
N ARG A 177 8.69 -16.21 10.51
CA ARG A 177 9.28 -17.50 10.90
C ARG A 177 8.94 -17.86 12.35
N GLY A 178 8.43 -19.06 12.55
CA GLY A 178 7.99 -19.53 13.87
C GLY A 178 6.65 -18.96 14.32
N ASP A 179 5.90 -18.34 13.40
CA ASP A 179 4.57 -17.78 13.62
C ASP A 179 4.49 -16.78 14.80
N SER A 180 5.61 -16.09 15.08
CA SER A 180 5.72 -15.10 16.16
C SER A 180 4.88 -13.84 15.91
N THR A 181 4.67 -13.53 14.64
CA THR A 181 3.77 -12.49 14.15
C THR A 181 2.93 -13.07 13.03
N ILE A 182 1.60 -12.95 13.14
CA ILE A 182 0.64 -13.35 12.12
C ILE A 182 -0.19 -12.12 11.77
N GLN A 183 -0.27 -11.80 10.48
CA GLN A 183 -1.04 -10.67 9.97
C GLN A 183 -2.03 -11.16 8.91
N LEU A 184 -3.31 -10.93 9.14
CA LEU A 184 -4.38 -11.13 8.17
C LEU A 184 -4.76 -9.79 7.57
N ARG A 185 -4.71 -9.67 6.25
CA ARG A 185 -5.23 -8.53 5.49
C ARG A 185 -6.46 -8.96 4.70
N VAL A 186 -7.49 -8.14 4.69
CA VAL A 186 -8.72 -8.34 3.92
C VAL A 186 -9.04 -7.06 3.15
N LEU A 187 -9.24 -7.19 1.85
CA LEU A 187 -9.73 -6.15 0.96
C LEU A 187 -11.19 -6.46 0.63
N ASP A 188 -12.07 -5.50 0.88
CA ASP A 188 -13.47 -5.57 0.49
C ASP A 188 -14.05 -4.16 0.33
N GLY A 189 -14.74 -3.89 -0.77
CA GLY A 189 -15.59 -2.70 -0.92
C GLY A 189 -14.88 -1.37 -0.62
N GLY A 190 -13.64 -1.20 -1.10
CA GLY A 190 -12.82 0.01 -0.89
C GLY A 190 -12.22 0.16 0.51
N ALA A 191 -12.23 -0.90 1.33
CA ALA A 191 -11.65 -0.92 2.67
C ALA A 191 -10.60 -2.02 2.82
N VAL A 192 -9.54 -1.73 3.58
CA VAL A 192 -8.52 -2.70 3.97
C VAL A 192 -8.59 -2.92 5.47
N PHE A 193 -8.86 -4.16 5.87
CA PHE A 193 -8.84 -4.60 7.27
C PHE A 193 -7.54 -5.34 7.52
N THR A 194 -6.76 -4.89 8.49
CA THR A 194 -5.51 -5.54 8.88
C THR A 194 -5.62 -5.97 10.34
N LEU A 195 -5.59 -7.27 10.58
CA LEU A 195 -5.49 -7.85 11.91
C LEU A 195 -4.08 -8.40 12.08
N GLU A 196 -3.40 -8.04 13.15
CA GLU A 196 -2.04 -8.44 13.44
C GLU A 196 -1.97 -8.96 14.87
N THR A 197 -1.39 -10.14 15.05
CA THR A 197 -1.13 -10.73 16.36
C THR A 197 0.36 -10.92 16.54
N TYR A 198 0.91 -10.44 17.67
CA TYR A 198 2.30 -10.64 18.07
C TYR A 198 2.42 -10.77 19.60
N GLY A 199 3.47 -11.41 20.11
CA GLY A 199 3.69 -11.50 21.56
C GLY A 199 4.75 -12.51 21.98
N ASN A 200 5.24 -12.39 23.22
CA ASN A 200 6.29 -13.25 23.77
C ASN A 200 5.85 -14.72 23.91
N GLY A 201 4.54 -15.00 23.91
CA GLY A 201 4.00 -16.36 23.91
C GLY A 201 3.88 -17.01 22.52
N MET A 202 4.01 -16.24 21.43
CA MET A 202 3.96 -16.78 20.06
C MET A 202 5.34 -17.15 19.49
N GLY A 203 6.44 -16.70 20.11
CA GLY A 203 7.78 -17.18 19.75
C GLY A 203 8.00 -18.61 20.25
N GLY A 204 7.45 -19.60 19.55
CA GLY A 204 7.50 -21.02 19.95
C GLY A 204 6.15 -21.73 20.02
N THR A 205 5.08 -21.12 19.50
CA THR A 205 3.77 -21.76 19.36
C THR A 205 3.87 -22.98 18.47
N THR A 206 3.14 -24.04 18.82
CA THR A 206 3.05 -25.21 17.95
C THR A 206 2.30 -24.83 16.66
N PRO A 207 2.49 -25.57 15.56
CA PRO A 207 1.69 -25.37 14.35
C PRO A 207 0.17 -25.45 14.60
N ALA A 208 -0.27 -26.22 15.60
CA ALA A 208 -1.67 -26.31 15.99
C ALA A 208 -2.16 -25.00 16.63
N ASP A 209 -1.35 -24.36 17.47
CA ASP A 209 -1.68 -23.08 18.10
C ASP A 209 -1.75 -21.96 17.06
N SER A 210 -0.82 -21.93 16.10
CA SER A 210 -0.82 -20.92 15.05
C SER A 210 -1.96 -21.10 14.03
N ALA A 211 -2.41 -22.33 13.80
CA ALA A 211 -3.61 -22.61 13.02
C ALA A 211 -4.89 -22.16 13.77
N ALA A 212 -4.96 -22.40 15.08
CA ALA A 212 -6.08 -21.95 15.91
C ALA A 212 -6.18 -20.42 15.94
N ILE A 213 -5.06 -19.72 16.12
CA ILE A 213 -5.00 -18.25 16.08
C ILE A 213 -5.45 -17.73 14.71
N ARG A 214 -4.95 -18.30 13.60
CA ARG A 214 -5.39 -17.92 12.24
C ARG A 214 -6.89 -18.11 12.04
N ALA A 215 -7.44 -19.25 12.46
CA ALA A 215 -8.87 -19.51 12.35
C ALA A 215 -9.69 -18.50 13.16
N ALA A 216 -9.23 -18.16 14.37
CA ALA A 216 -9.86 -17.13 15.20
C ALA A 216 -9.79 -15.74 14.54
N MET A 217 -8.64 -15.35 13.98
CA MET A 217 -8.50 -14.09 13.24
C MET A 217 -9.47 -14.00 12.06
N VAL A 218 -9.63 -15.08 11.29
CA VAL A 218 -10.58 -15.13 10.16
C VAL A 218 -12.02 -14.99 10.64
N GLN A 219 -12.37 -15.63 11.76
CA GLN A 219 -13.70 -15.52 12.34
C GLN A 219 -14.00 -14.10 12.86
N ASP A 220 -13.08 -13.54 13.64
CA ASP A 220 -13.24 -12.18 14.20
C ASP A 220 -13.21 -11.11 13.09
N ALA A 221 -12.41 -11.30 12.04
CA ALA A 221 -12.43 -10.43 10.86
C ALA A 221 -13.79 -10.48 10.15
N ARG A 222 -14.40 -11.66 10.00
CA ARG A 222 -15.74 -11.81 9.41
C ARG A 222 -16.80 -11.09 10.24
N GLU A 223 -16.73 -11.20 11.56
CA GLU A 223 -17.62 -10.48 12.46
C GLU A 223 -17.42 -8.96 12.33
N LEU A 224 -16.18 -8.48 12.28
CA LEU A 224 -15.87 -7.06 12.10
C LEU A 224 -16.40 -6.51 10.76
N LEU A 225 -16.20 -7.25 9.66
CA LEU A 225 -16.73 -6.91 8.34
C LEU A 225 -18.25 -6.78 8.40
N ALA A 226 -18.94 -7.76 9.00
CA ALA A 226 -20.40 -7.71 9.17
C ALA A 226 -20.83 -6.53 10.04
N THR A 227 -20.12 -6.28 11.14
CA THR A 227 -20.40 -5.18 12.06
C THR A 227 -20.30 -3.84 11.36
N LEU A 228 -19.29 -3.60 10.52
CA LEU A 228 -19.02 -2.30 9.88
C LEU A 228 -19.70 -2.10 8.52
N LYS A 229 -20.33 -3.13 7.95
CA LYS A 229 -21.04 -3.02 6.66
C LYS A 229 -22.17 -1.99 6.77
N LYS A 230 -22.36 -1.21 5.69
CA LYS A 230 -23.50 -0.30 5.53
C LYS A 230 -24.76 -1.03 5.10
#